data_AF-A0A3R7B3R0-F1
#
_entry.id   AF-A0A3R7B3R0-F1
#
_cell.length_a   1.000
_cell.length_b   1.000
_cell.length_c   1.000
_cell.angle_alpha   90.00
_cell.angle_beta   90.00
_cell.angle_gamma   90.00
#
_symmetry.space_group_name_H-M   'P 1'
#
loop_
_entity.id
_entity.type
_entity.pdbx_description
1 polymer ?
#
loop_
_entity_poly.entity_id
_entity_poly.type
_entity_poly.pdbx_seq_one_letter_code
_entity_poly.pdbx_strand_id
1 'polypeptide(L)'
;MNYCMKCGTRLPEDEKARFCPNCGAPLSQQMFYGEGTVSRRHHYAKETISLKARLIALLIALAVCFSVTSAGTFANVSSSEAQEIMQNLKQMQEMLEIAGVQMIYGNNLMYCLMMFIPVLGPFYGSFVLYSTGRILAVMSTEIGADPFFLFVALFLYPHSWLEYVSYSLAISESFWLLYSARYGVKGFRNELSNAAKAIAICAVLLLLGALAEIYLISSSPPQVRFISSMIHLA
;
A
#
# COMPACT_ATOMS: atom_id res chain seq x y z
N MET A 1 -50.22 -2.40 17.09
CA MET A 1 -51.21 -1.30 17.12
C MET A 1 -50.48 0.03 17.07
N ASN A 2 -50.75 0.87 16.08
CA ASN A 2 -50.02 2.12 15.88
C ASN A 2 -50.73 3.27 16.61
N TYR A 3 -49.99 4.05 17.39
CA TYR A 3 -50.47 5.25 18.07
C TYR A 3 -49.68 6.47 17.58
N CYS A 4 -50.33 7.62 17.49
CA CYS A 4 -49.63 8.86 17.16
C CYS A 4 -48.74 9.31 18.34
N MET A 5 -47.44 9.49 18.13
CA MET A 5 -46.52 9.98 19.18
C MET A 5 -46.77 11.43 19.61
N LYS A 6 -47.50 12.22 18.81
CA LYS A 6 -47.79 13.63 19.16
C LYS A 6 -49.04 13.79 20.02
N CYS A 7 -50.11 13.05 19.73
CA CYS A 7 -51.41 13.22 20.40
C CYS A 7 -51.98 11.95 21.04
N GLY A 8 -51.31 10.81 20.91
CA GLY A 8 -51.72 9.55 21.54
C GLY A 8 -52.94 8.87 20.91
N THR A 9 -53.54 9.42 19.85
CA THR A 9 -54.69 8.80 19.17
C THR A 9 -54.29 7.50 18.47
N ARG A 10 -55.14 6.47 18.57
CA ARG A 10 -54.98 5.22 17.81
C ARG A 10 -55.11 5.51 16.33
N LEU A 11 -54.12 5.08 15.55
CA LEU A 11 -54.13 5.22 14.10
C LEU A 11 -54.93 4.08 13.47
N PRO A 12 -55.75 4.38 12.45
CA PRO A 12 -56.46 3.34 11.74
C PRO A 12 -55.45 2.50 10.93
N GLU A 13 -55.72 1.20 10.76
CA GLU A 13 -54.76 0.20 10.24
C GLU A 13 -54.56 0.26 8.72
N ASP A 14 -55.23 1.20 8.05
CA ASP A 14 -55.16 1.46 6.63
C ASP A 14 -53.80 2.06 6.23
N GLU A 15 -53.17 1.33 5.30
CA GLU A 15 -51.73 1.29 5.04
C GLU A 15 -51.12 2.56 4.39
N LYS A 16 -51.84 3.69 4.33
CA LYS A 16 -51.43 4.85 3.50
C LYS A 16 -51.63 6.24 4.11
N ALA A 17 -51.96 6.36 5.39
CA ALA A 17 -52.08 7.67 6.03
C ALA A 17 -50.69 8.32 6.22
N ARG A 18 -50.40 9.39 5.46
CA ARG A 18 -49.16 10.20 5.62
C ARG A 18 -49.21 11.17 6.80
N PHE A 19 -50.42 11.46 7.30
CA PHE A 19 -50.66 12.41 8.38
C PHE A 19 -51.66 11.84 9.37
N CYS A 20 -51.49 12.17 10.65
CA CYS A 20 -52.42 11.78 11.71
C CYS A 20 -53.76 12.51 11.49
N PRO A 21 -54.89 11.79 11.43
CA PRO A 21 -56.20 12.39 11.19
C PRO A 21 -56.66 13.31 12.33
N ASN A 22 -56.14 13.15 13.54
CA ASN A 22 -56.53 13.96 14.69
C ASN A 22 -55.72 15.26 14.84
N CYS A 23 -54.40 15.21 14.69
CA CYS A 23 -53.52 16.36 14.98
C CYS A 23 -52.68 16.86 13.79
N GLY A 24 -52.83 16.24 12.62
CA GLY A 24 -52.10 16.61 11.40
C GLY A 24 -50.59 16.33 11.45
N ALA A 25 -50.08 15.65 12.49
CA ALA A 25 -48.66 15.31 12.56
C ALA A 25 -48.27 14.37 11.40
N PRO A 26 -47.13 14.58 10.73
CA PRO A 26 -46.65 13.66 9.71
C PRO A 26 -46.35 12.30 10.35
N LEU A 27 -46.93 11.25 9.80
CA LEU A 27 -46.63 9.87 10.18
C LEU A 27 -45.43 9.44 9.36
N SER A 28 -44.23 9.51 9.95
CA SER A 28 -43.04 9.02 9.28
C SER A 28 -43.17 7.51 9.07
N GLN A 29 -42.68 7.03 7.92
CA GLN A 29 -42.70 5.62 7.48
C GLN A 29 -41.90 4.66 8.39
N GLN A 30 -41.51 5.11 9.59
CA GLN A 30 -40.70 4.39 10.58
C GLN A 30 -41.50 3.89 11.79
N MET A 31 -42.83 4.05 11.83
CA MET A 31 -43.65 3.65 12.98
C MET A 31 -44.64 2.52 12.71
N PHE A 32 -44.24 1.50 11.96
CA PHE A 32 -44.91 0.19 11.99
C PHE A 32 -44.17 -0.70 13.00
N TYR A 33 -44.65 -0.72 14.25
CA TYR A 33 -44.27 -1.76 15.22
C TYR A 33 -45.19 -2.96 14.98
N GLY A 34 -44.84 -3.75 13.98
CA GLY A 34 -45.30 -5.13 13.83
C GLY A 34 -44.25 -6.04 14.48
N GLU A 35 -44.64 -6.73 15.55
CA GLU A 35 -43.90 -7.89 16.04
C GLU A 35 -43.84 -8.92 14.92
N GLY A 36 -42.67 -9.13 14.34
CA GLY A 36 -42.49 -10.13 13.30
C GLY A 36 -41.54 -9.65 12.22
N THR A 37 -40.34 -10.23 12.24
CA THR A 37 -39.22 -9.98 11.32
C THR A 37 -38.48 -8.68 11.59
N VAL A 38 -37.42 -8.81 12.40
CA VAL A 38 -36.25 -7.93 12.37
C VAL A 38 -35.71 -7.94 10.94
N SER A 39 -36.28 -7.10 10.08
CA SER A 39 -35.66 -6.75 8.82
C SER A 39 -34.35 -6.10 9.20
N ARG A 40 -33.25 -6.81 8.93
CA ARG A 40 -31.87 -6.33 8.93
C ARG A 40 -31.81 -5.12 7.99
N ARG A 41 -32.31 -3.97 8.44
CA ARG A 41 -31.88 -2.68 7.94
C ARG A 41 -30.43 -2.63 8.32
N HIS A 42 -29.60 -2.98 7.34
CA HIS A 42 -28.18 -2.72 7.31
C HIS A 42 -27.97 -1.29 7.81
N HIS A 43 -27.69 -1.16 9.10
CA HIS A 43 -26.78 -0.16 9.61
C HIS A 43 -25.50 -0.40 8.82
N TYR A 44 -25.42 0.22 7.64
CA TYR A 44 -24.17 0.54 6.97
C TYR A 44 -23.55 1.63 7.84
N ALA A 45 -23.25 1.28 9.10
CA ALA A 45 -22.32 2.02 9.91
C ALA A 45 -21.07 2.04 9.06
N LYS A 46 -20.77 3.25 8.59
CA LYS A 46 -19.51 3.62 7.96
C LYS A 46 -18.44 3.26 9.00
N GLU A 47 -18.03 1.99 9.07
CA GLU A 47 -16.85 1.58 9.82
C GLU A 47 -15.68 2.15 9.05
N THR A 48 -15.43 3.44 9.29
CA THR A 48 -14.19 4.09 8.87
C THR A 48 -13.09 3.34 9.59
N ILE A 49 -12.28 2.61 8.83
CA ILE A 49 -11.08 1.94 9.34
C ILE A 49 -10.29 3.00 10.13
N SER A 50 -10.05 2.72 11.40
CA SER A 50 -9.38 3.68 12.28
C SER A 50 -7.95 3.96 11.81
N LEU A 51 -7.44 5.18 12.06
CA LEU A 51 -6.05 5.53 11.75
C LEU A 51 -5.06 4.56 12.41
N LYS A 52 -5.36 4.10 13.65
CA LYS A 52 -4.56 3.12 14.37
C LYS A 52 -4.44 1.80 13.60
N ALA A 53 -5.55 1.30 13.06
CA ALA A 53 -5.54 0.06 12.27
C ALA A 53 -4.71 0.23 10.99
N ARG A 54 -4.84 1.37 10.29
CA ARG A 54 -4.03 1.67 9.11
C ARG A 54 -2.53 1.74 9.43
N LEU A 55 -2.17 2.41 10.53
CA LEU A 55 -0.78 2.50 10.98
C LEU A 55 -0.22 1.12 11.34
N ILE A 56 -0.99 0.28 12.03
CA ILE A 56 -0.59 -1.09 12.33
C ILE A 56 -0.37 -1.90 11.03
N ALA A 57 -1.29 -1.80 10.06
CA ALA A 57 -1.14 -2.47 8.78
C ALA A 57 0.10 -2.00 8.00
N LEU A 58 0.37 -0.69 8.01
CA LEU A 58 1.60 -0.12 7.43
C LEU A 58 2.86 -0.67 8.10
N LEU A 59 2.90 -0.73 9.43
CA LEU A 59 4.05 -1.26 10.17
C LEU A 59 4.25 -2.76 9.94
N ILE A 60 3.16 -3.52 9.85
CA ILE A 60 3.21 -4.95 9.48
C ILE A 60 3.75 -5.10 8.06
N ALA A 61 3.23 -4.33 7.09
CA ALA A 61 3.71 -4.35 5.71
C ALA A 61 5.21 -4.00 5.65
N LEU A 62 5.65 -2.99 6.41
CA LEU A 62 7.06 -2.60 6.50
C LEU A 62 7.94 -3.71 7.07
N ALA A 63 7.49 -4.37 8.14
CA ALA A 63 8.21 -5.52 8.70
C ALA A 63 8.29 -6.69 7.70
N VAL A 64 7.23 -6.93 6.94
CA VAL A 64 7.23 -7.92 5.85
C VAL A 64 8.23 -7.53 4.76
N CYS A 65 8.26 -6.27 4.34
CA CYS A 65 9.21 -5.79 3.34
C CYS A 65 10.65 -6.05 3.76
N PHE A 66 11.03 -5.67 4.98
CA PHE A 66 12.37 -5.96 5.51
C PHE A 66 12.68 -7.46 5.58
N SER A 67 11.70 -8.26 6.01
CA SER A 67 11.89 -9.71 6.15
C SER A 67 12.11 -10.38 4.79
N VAL A 68 11.37 -9.97 3.77
CA VAL A 68 11.48 -10.52 2.41
C VAL A 68 12.82 -10.14 1.77
N THR A 69 13.24 -8.87 1.89
CA THR A 69 14.57 -8.46 1.42
C THR A 69 15.67 -9.21 2.14
N SER A 70 15.59 -9.33 3.47
CA SER A 70 16.56 -10.08 4.26
C SER A 70 16.64 -11.54 3.82
N ALA A 71 15.50 -12.19 3.56
CA ALA A 71 15.47 -13.54 3.02
C ALA A 71 16.17 -13.65 1.65
N GLY A 72 16.03 -12.64 0.78
CA GLY A 72 16.77 -12.57 -0.48
C GLY A 72 18.27 -12.38 -0.28
N THR A 73 18.69 -11.57 0.70
CA THR A 73 20.10 -11.31 1.00
C THR A 73 20.85 -12.56 1.49
N PHE A 74 20.18 -13.45 2.21
CA PHE A 74 20.75 -14.72 2.66
C PHE A 74 20.42 -15.90 1.74
N ALA A 75 19.81 -15.65 0.58
CA ALA A 75 19.54 -16.70 -0.38
C ALA A 75 20.84 -17.19 -1.03
N ASN A 76 20.94 -18.51 -1.21
CA ASN A 76 22.02 -19.08 -2.02
C ASN A 76 21.73 -18.78 -3.49
N VAL A 77 22.63 -18.04 -4.13
CA VAL A 77 22.54 -17.71 -5.56
C VAL A 77 23.57 -18.55 -6.31
N SER A 78 23.12 -19.30 -7.32
CA SER A 78 24.03 -20.08 -8.15
C SER A 78 24.89 -19.19 -9.05
N SER A 79 26.05 -19.68 -9.51
CA SER A 79 26.95 -18.88 -10.35
C SER A 79 26.31 -18.42 -11.66
N SER A 80 25.42 -19.23 -12.26
CA SER A 80 24.69 -18.85 -13.47
C SER A 80 23.69 -17.72 -13.20
N GLU A 81 22.96 -17.78 -12.09
CA GLU A 81 22.02 -16.71 -11.71
C GLU A 81 22.76 -15.43 -11.29
N ALA A 82 23.90 -15.56 -10.61
CA ALA A 82 24.73 -14.42 -10.24
C ALA A 82 25.21 -13.66 -11.49
N GLN A 83 25.60 -14.39 -12.55
CA GLN A 83 25.98 -13.79 -13.83
C GLN A 83 24.81 -13.04 -14.48
N GLU A 84 23.61 -13.63 -14.48
CA GLU A 84 22.41 -12.99 -15.02
C GLU A 84 22.04 -11.72 -14.23
N ILE A 85 22.04 -11.80 -12.90
CA ILE A 85 21.79 -10.65 -12.02
C ILE A 85 22.81 -9.54 -12.29
N MET A 86 24.10 -9.89 -12.39
CA MET A 86 25.16 -8.92 -12.67
C MET A 86 25.04 -8.29 -14.07
N GLN A 87 24.61 -9.05 -15.08
CA GLN A 87 24.35 -8.52 -16.42
C GLN A 87 23.18 -7.51 -16.40
N ASN A 88 22.07 -7.87 -15.73
CA ASN A 88 20.91 -6.98 -15.60
C ASN A 88 21.27 -5.69 -14.84
N LEU A 89 22.07 -5.80 -13.77
CA LEU A 89 22.54 -4.64 -13.01
C LEU A 89 23.41 -3.70 -13.86
N LYS A 90 24.34 -4.24 -14.64
CA LYS A 90 25.19 -3.43 -15.55
C LYS A 90 24.35 -2.73 -16.60
N GLN A 91 23.39 -3.43 -17.20
CA GLN A 91 22.48 -2.83 -18.17
C GLN A 91 21.64 -1.69 -17.55
N MET A 92 21.13 -1.89 -16.33
CA MET A 92 20.42 -0.83 -15.60
C MET A 92 21.33 0.36 -15.28
N GLN A 93 22.59 0.10 -14.89
CA GLN A 93 23.57 1.15 -14.61
C GLN A 93 23.86 2.01 -15.84
N GLU A 94 24.12 1.39 -17.00
CA GLU A 94 24.34 2.11 -18.26
C GLU A 94 23.12 2.96 -18.65
N MET A 95 21.91 2.43 -18.46
CA MET A 95 20.68 3.16 -18.72
C MET A 95 20.48 4.34 -17.77
N LEU A 96 20.89 4.19 -16.50
CA LEU A 96 20.83 5.23 -15.47
C LEU A 96 21.73 6.43 -15.82
N GLU A 97 22.95 6.15 -16.31
CA GLU A 97 23.91 7.18 -16.74
C GLU A 97 23.36 8.04 -17.90
N ILE A 98 22.46 7.47 -18.71
CA ILE A 98 21.84 8.14 -19.86
C ILE A 98 20.55 8.88 -19.48
N ALA A 99 19.72 8.31 -18.60
CA ALA A 99 18.33 8.73 -18.40
C ALA A 99 18.02 9.47 -17.07
N GLY A 100 18.95 9.50 -16.10
CA GLY A 100 18.85 10.31 -14.88
C GLY A 100 17.60 10.05 -14.01
N VAL A 101 17.06 11.11 -13.36
CA VAL A 101 15.99 11.04 -12.33
C VAL A 101 14.75 10.30 -12.82
N GLN A 102 14.40 10.49 -14.08
CA GLN A 102 13.15 10.00 -14.65
C GLN A 102 13.08 8.48 -14.68
N MET A 103 14.21 7.81 -14.89
CA MET A 103 14.26 6.35 -14.94
C MET A 103 14.15 5.74 -13.54
N ILE A 104 14.91 6.25 -12.57
CA ILE A 104 14.86 5.83 -11.15
C ILE A 104 13.43 5.98 -10.62
N TYR A 105 12.90 7.20 -10.73
CA TYR A 105 11.57 7.52 -10.26
C TYR A 105 10.49 6.68 -10.98
N GLY A 106 10.59 6.55 -12.31
CA GLY A 106 9.63 5.82 -13.11
C GLY A 106 9.59 4.32 -12.77
N ASN A 107 10.75 3.70 -12.58
CA ASN A 107 10.83 2.28 -12.25
C ASN A 107 10.22 1.98 -10.88
N ASN A 108 10.61 2.74 -9.86
CA ASN A 108 10.08 2.57 -8.50
C ASN A 108 8.59 2.94 -8.41
N LEU A 109 8.15 3.97 -9.15
CA LEU A 109 6.73 4.30 -9.22
C LEU A 109 5.93 3.17 -9.88
N MET A 110 6.43 2.59 -10.97
CA MET A 110 5.77 1.46 -11.63
C MET A 110 5.61 0.27 -10.68
N TYR A 111 6.67 -0.12 -9.97
CA TYR A 111 6.59 -1.19 -8.98
C TYR A 111 5.61 -0.85 -7.87
N CYS A 112 5.68 0.37 -7.33
CA CYS A 112 4.76 0.81 -6.29
C CYS A 112 3.29 0.76 -6.74
N LEU A 113 2.99 1.17 -7.97
CA LEU A 113 1.63 1.14 -8.52
C LEU A 113 1.09 -0.28 -8.65
N MET A 114 1.92 -1.23 -9.09
CA MET A 114 1.57 -2.65 -9.14
C MET A 114 1.24 -3.20 -7.74
N MET A 115 1.93 -2.71 -6.70
CA MET A 115 1.72 -3.13 -5.32
C MET A 115 0.37 -2.69 -4.71
N PHE A 116 -0.32 -1.71 -5.31
CA PHE A 116 -1.69 -1.33 -4.89
C PHE A 116 -2.76 -2.34 -5.32
N ILE A 117 -2.46 -3.23 -6.27
CA ILE A 117 -3.45 -4.18 -6.79
C ILE A 117 -3.79 -5.20 -5.68
N PRO A 118 -5.07 -5.38 -5.31
CA PRO A 118 -5.48 -6.39 -4.32
C PRO A 118 -4.95 -7.77 -4.67
N VAL A 119 -4.44 -8.51 -3.68
CA VAL A 119 -3.83 -9.85 -3.82
C VAL A 119 -2.51 -9.83 -4.61
N LEU A 120 -2.53 -9.37 -5.87
CA LEU A 120 -1.35 -9.35 -6.74
C LEU A 120 -0.22 -8.48 -6.15
N GLY A 121 -0.58 -7.35 -5.54
CA GLY A 121 0.36 -6.37 -5.05
C GLY A 121 1.35 -6.91 -4.01
N PRO A 122 0.89 -7.54 -2.91
CA PRO A 122 1.79 -8.18 -1.95
C PRO A 122 2.69 -9.26 -2.56
N PHE A 123 2.19 -10.07 -3.50
CA PHE A 123 3.02 -11.07 -4.18
C PHE A 123 4.09 -10.42 -5.06
N TYR A 124 3.70 -9.44 -5.87
CA TYR A 124 4.62 -8.73 -6.75
C TYR A 124 5.64 -7.91 -5.95
N GLY A 125 5.23 -7.22 -4.89
CA GLY A 125 6.11 -6.50 -3.99
C GLY A 125 7.10 -7.42 -3.29
N SER A 126 6.66 -8.60 -2.88
CA SER A 126 7.57 -9.61 -2.31
C SER A 126 8.59 -10.09 -3.33
N PHE A 127 8.20 -10.29 -4.59
CA PHE A 127 9.12 -10.65 -5.66
C PHE A 127 10.18 -9.57 -5.90
N VAL A 128 9.77 -8.30 -6.01
CA VAL A 128 10.68 -7.16 -6.19
C VAL A 128 11.68 -7.07 -5.02
N LEU A 129 11.19 -7.09 -3.78
CA LEU A 129 12.02 -6.98 -2.58
C LEU A 129 12.95 -8.19 -2.38
N TYR A 130 12.49 -9.40 -2.73
CA TYR A 130 13.33 -10.58 -2.72
C TYR A 130 14.45 -10.49 -3.76
N SER A 131 14.14 -9.97 -4.95
CA SER A 131 15.12 -9.72 -6.00
C SER A 131 16.18 -8.69 -5.56
N THR A 132 15.77 -7.61 -4.90
CA THR A 132 16.66 -6.65 -4.25
C THR A 132 17.59 -7.33 -3.24
N GLY A 133 17.03 -8.18 -2.38
CA GLY A 133 17.81 -8.99 -1.45
C GLY A 133 18.85 -9.85 -2.17
N ARG A 134 18.47 -10.53 -3.25
CA ARG A 134 19.39 -11.37 -4.04
C ARG A 134 20.50 -10.58 -4.72
N ILE A 135 20.23 -9.34 -5.14
CA ILE A 135 21.27 -8.44 -5.64
C ILE A 135 22.31 -8.21 -4.53
N LEU A 136 21.89 -7.92 -3.30
CA LEU A 136 22.81 -7.79 -2.16
C LEU A 136 23.59 -9.08 -1.90
N ALA A 137 22.96 -10.25 -2.06
CA ALA A 137 23.65 -11.54 -1.92
C ALA A 137 24.79 -11.69 -2.95
N VAL A 138 24.52 -11.43 -4.23
CA VAL A 138 25.54 -11.46 -5.29
C VAL A 138 26.63 -10.43 -5.02
N MET A 139 26.26 -9.20 -4.67
CA MET A 139 27.21 -8.14 -4.34
C MET A 139 28.13 -8.54 -3.19
N SER A 140 27.59 -9.14 -2.12
CA SER A 140 28.38 -9.60 -0.97
C SER A 140 29.51 -10.53 -1.38
N THR A 141 29.27 -11.42 -2.35
CA THR A 141 30.28 -12.34 -2.87
C THR A 141 31.32 -11.66 -3.75
N GLU A 142 30.93 -10.68 -4.55
CA GLU A 142 31.81 -9.95 -5.47
C GLU A 142 32.80 -9.04 -4.75
N ILE A 143 32.34 -8.32 -3.71
CA ILE A 143 33.20 -7.44 -2.91
C ILE A 143 33.82 -8.13 -1.68
N GLY A 144 33.51 -9.41 -1.46
CA GLY A 144 33.98 -10.17 -0.30
C GLY A 144 33.50 -9.61 1.04
N ALA A 145 32.32 -8.99 1.08
CA ALA A 145 31.73 -8.39 2.27
C ALA A 145 30.68 -9.31 2.88
N ASP A 146 30.41 -9.12 4.17
CA ASP A 146 29.33 -9.84 4.84
C ASP A 146 27.94 -9.39 4.31
N PRO A 147 27.02 -10.31 3.95
CA PRO A 147 25.71 -9.96 3.40
C PRO A 147 24.85 -9.12 4.35
N PHE A 148 24.96 -9.35 5.67
CA PHE A 148 24.22 -8.57 6.66
C PHE A 148 24.69 -7.12 6.67
N PHE A 149 25.99 -6.89 6.52
CA PHE A 149 26.54 -5.53 6.41
C PHE A 149 25.94 -4.77 5.21
N LEU A 150 25.84 -5.41 4.04
CA LEU A 150 25.23 -4.79 2.86
C LEU A 150 23.74 -4.51 3.04
N PHE A 151 23.00 -5.42 3.69
CA PHE A 151 21.60 -5.20 4.04
C PHE A 151 21.43 -3.97 4.95
N VAL A 152 22.27 -3.82 5.97
CA VAL A 152 22.22 -2.64 6.86
C VAL A 152 22.65 -1.38 6.12
N ALA A 153 23.67 -1.47 5.25
CA ALA A 153 24.17 -0.36 4.46
C ALA A 153 23.10 0.21 3.52
N LEU A 154 22.21 -0.63 2.96
CA LEU A 154 21.06 -0.20 2.17
C LEU A 154 20.23 0.86 2.92
N PHE A 155 19.96 0.65 4.20
CA PHE A 155 19.15 1.56 5.02
C PHE A 155 19.91 2.74 5.62
N LEU A 156 21.21 2.88 5.32
CA LEU A 156 21.91 4.15 5.58
C LEU A 156 21.51 5.22 4.56
N TYR A 157 20.96 4.81 3.42
CA TYR A 157 20.59 5.72 2.36
C TYR A 157 19.13 6.21 2.51
N PRO A 158 18.89 7.52 2.37
CA PRO A 158 17.55 8.10 2.57
C PRO A 158 16.53 7.65 1.52
N HIS A 159 16.95 7.39 0.27
CA HIS A 159 16.04 6.92 -0.79
C HIS A 159 15.42 5.55 -0.45
N SER A 160 16.18 4.63 0.16
CA SER A 160 15.70 3.30 0.55
C SER A 160 14.59 3.37 1.59
N TRP A 161 14.67 4.30 2.55
CA TRP A 161 13.56 4.54 3.50
C TRP A 161 12.30 5.03 2.80
N LEU A 162 12.43 5.97 1.87
CA LEU A 162 11.31 6.51 1.12
C LEU A 162 10.64 5.46 0.24
N GLU A 163 11.44 4.57 -0.37
CA GLU A 163 10.96 3.44 -1.14
C GLU A 163 10.22 2.41 -0.28
N TYR A 164 10.83 1.95 0.81
CA TYR A 164 10.22 0.93 1.68
C TYR A 164 8.95 1.44 2.33
N VAL A 165 8.89 2.72 2.74
CA VAL A 165 7.65 3.33 3.24
C VAL A 165 6.58 3.38 2.14
N SER A 166 6.95 3.72 0.90
CA SER A 166 6.03 3.78 -0.23
C SER A 166 5.45 2.40 -0.59
N TYR A 167 6.31 1.38 -0.68
CA TYR A 167 5.90 0.00 -0.96
C TYR A 167 5.05 -0.58 0.17
N SER A 168 5.41 -0.30 1.42
CA SER A 168 4.62 -0.73 2.58
C SER A 168 3.24 -0.07 2.61
N LEU A 169 3.15 1.20 2.23
CA LEU A 169 1.87 1.90 2.09
C LEU A 169 1.03 1.28 0.97
N ALA A 170 1.63 0.98 -0.18
CA ALA A 170 0.96 0.34 -1.30
C ALA A 170 0.41 -1.06 -0.94
N ILE A 171 1.24 -1.89 -0.29
CA ILE A 171 0.86 -3.23 0.19
C ILE A 171 -0.27 -3.14 1.25
N SER A 172 -0.16 -2.20 2.20
CA SER A 172 -1.20 -1.95 3.19
C SER A 172 -2.53 -1.55 2.54
N GLU A 173 -2.51 -0.63 1.58
CA GLU A 173 -3.73 -0.21 0.86
C GLU A 173 -4.29 -1.32 -0.04
N SER A 174 -3.44 -2.17 -0.63
CA SER A 174 -3.88 -3.39 -1.33
C SER A 174 -4.69 -4.31 -0.41
N PHE A 175 -4.24 -4.49 0.84
CA PHE A 175 -5.01 -5.22 1.85
C PHE A 175 -6.34 -4.53 2.19
N TRP A 176 -6.35 -3.21 2.39
CA TRP A 176 -7.59 -2.49 2.72
C TRP A 176 -8.59 -2.46 1.56
N LEU A 177 -8.13 -2.37 0.32
CA LEU A 177 -8.96 -2.50 -0.88
C LEU A 177 -9.61 -3.88 -0.94
N LEU A 178 -8.83 -4.95 -0.70
CA LEU A 178 -9.35 -6.32 -0.62
C LEU A 178 -10.36 -6.48 0.51
N TYR A 179 -10.03 -5.98 1.69
CA TYR A 179 -10.92 -6.02 2.86
C TYR A 179 -12.21 -5.25 2.60
N SER A 180 -12.14 -4.08 1.96
CA SER A 180 -13.31 -3.23 1.70
C SER A 180 -14.21 -3.79 0.61
N ALA A 181 -13.69 -4.61 -0.31
CA ALA A 181 -14.48 -5.31 -1.32
C ALA A 181 -15.53 -6.25 -0.72
N ARG A 182 -15.33 -6.77 0.50
CA ARG A 182 -16.31 -7.61 1.20
C ARG A 182 -17.62 -6.89 1.56
N TYR A 183 -17.58 -5.55 1.59
CA TYR A 183 -18.75 -4.70 1.82
C TYR A 183 -19.42 -4.25 0.51
N GLY A 184 -18.99 -4.80 -0.63
CA GLY A 184 -19.51 -4.49 -1.95
C GLY A 184 -18.94 -3.21 -2.56
N VAL A 185 -19.49 -2.82 -3.71
CA VAL A 185 -18.97 -1.74 -4.57
C VAL A 185 -18.84 -0.39 -3.84
N LYS A 186 -19.76 -0.08 -2.92
CA LYS A 186 -19.70 1.17 -2.15
C LYS A 186 -18.49 1.22 -1.20
N GLY A 187 -18.20 0.12 -0.52
CA GLY A 187 -17.01 0.00 0.34
C GLY A 187 -15.72 0.12 -0.47
N PHE A 188 -15.63 -0.63 -1.58
CA PHE A 188 -14.47 -0.59 -2.47
C PHE A 188 -14.21 0.81 -3.06
N ARG A 189 -15.25 1.52 -3.54
CA ARG A 189 -15.11 2.88 -4.08
C ARG A 189 -14.65 3.90 -3.04
N ASN A 190 -15.11 3.77 -1.80
CA ASN A 190 -14.66 4.64 -0.73
C ASN A 190 -13.16 4.43 -0.46
N GLU A 191 -12.73 3.17 -0.47
CA GLU A 191 -11.32 2.84 -0.25
C GLU A 191 -10.42 3.22 -1.42
N LEU A 192 -10.94 3.20 -2.65
CA LEU A 192 -10.21 3.69 -3.83
C LEU A 192 -9.82 5.18 -3.71
N SER A 193 -10.63 6.00 -3.02
CA SER A 193 -10.25 7.39 -2.72
C SER A 193 -9.08 7.49 -1.74
N ASN A 194 -8.98 6.57 -0.78
CA ASN A 194 -7.85 6.51 0.14
C ASN A 194 -6.60 6.01 -0.59
N ALA A 195 -6.73 4.96 -1.41
CA ALA A 195 -5.66 4.46 -2.26
C ALA A 195 -5.14 5.53 -3.21
N ALA A 196 -6.00 6.35 -3.82
CA ALA A 196 -5.56 7.47 -4.67
C ALA A 196 -4.72 8.52 -3.92
N LYS A 197 -5.07 8.83 -2.66
CA LYS A 197 -4.27 9.73 -1.81
C LYS A 197 -2.94 9.07 -1.44
N ALA A 198 -2.95 7.78 -1.12
CA ALA A 198 -1.75 7.02 -0.84
C ALA A 198 -0.81 6.96 -2.05
N ILE A 199 -1.34 6.73 -3.27
CA ILE A 199 -0.59 6.79 -4.52
C ILE A 199 0.07 8.17 -4.69
N ALA A 200 -0.66 9.27 -4.45
CA ALA A 200 -0.09 10.60 -4.53
C ALA A 200 1.04 10.82 -3.50
N ILE A 201 0.88 10.30 -2.28
CA ILE A 201 1.92 10.34 -1.24
C ILE A 201 3.15 9.53 -1.71
N CYS A 202 2.98 8.29 -2.17
CA CYS A 202 4.06 7.46 -2.69
C CYS A 202 4.79 8.12 -3.85
N ALA A 203 4.06 8.74 -4.79
CA ALA A 203 4.67 9.46 -5.90
C ALA A 203 5.60 10.59 -5.41
N VAL A 204 5.19 11.36 -4.41
CA VAL A 204 6.04 12.41 -3.83
C VAL A 204 7.24 11.79 -3.09
N LEU A 205 7.03 10.76 -2.27
CA LEU A 205 8.11 10.10 -1.54
C LEU A 205 9.16 9.50 -2.48
N LEU A 206 8.72 8.80 -3.53
CA LEU A 206 9.62 8.20 -4.53
C LEU A 206 10.35 9.25 -5.36
N LEU A 207 9.70 10.37 -5.68
CA LEU A 207 10.37 11.49 -6.35
C LEU A 207 11.47 12.08 -5.46
N LEU A 208 11.19 12.29 -4.18
CA LEU A 208 12.20 12.73 -3.21
C LEU A 208 13.33 11.70 -3.06
N GLY A 209 13.02 10.40 -3.13
CA GLY A 209 14.01 9.32 -3.14
C GLY A 209 14.94 9.42 -4.34
N ALA A 210 14.39 9.54 -5.55
CA ALA A 210 15.17 9.68 -6.77
C ALA A 210 16.04 10.95 -6.79
N LEU A 211 15.53 12.06 -6.25
CA LEU A 211 16.31 13.30 -6.10
C LEU A 211 17.46 13.13 -5.09
N ALA A 212 17.20 12.46 -3.96
CA ALA A 212 18.22 12.18 -2.96
C ALA A 212 19.32 11.26 -3.52
N GLU A 213 18.94 10.26 -4.30
CA GLU A 213 19.86 9.33 -4.96
C GLU A 213 20.79 10.06 -5.94
N ILE A 214 20.25 10.90 -6.82
CA ILE A 214 21.07 11.64 -7.78
C ILE A 214 21.97 12.66 -7.11
N TYR A 215 21.50 13.29 -6.04
CA TYR A 215 22.34 14.17 -5.25
C TYR A 215 23.54 13.41 -4.68
N LEU A 216 23.34 12.19 -4.17
CA LEU A 216 24.42 11.35 -3.63
C LEU A 216 25.39 10.88 -4.73
N ILE A 217 24.89 10.43 -5.88
CA ILE A 217 25.75 10.02 -7.01
C ILE A 217 26.59 11.21 -7.51
N SER A 218 25.97 12.39 -7.65
CA SER A 218 26.62 13.60 -8.16
C SER A 218 27.68 14.14 -7.20
N SER A 219 27.46 14.02 -5.89
CA SER A 219 28.38 14.50 -4.84
C SER A 219 29.48 13.49 -4.47
N SER A 220 29.33 12.22 -4.87
CA SER A 220 30.29 11.16 -4.51
C SER A 220 31.50 11.09 -5.45
N PRO A 221 32.72 10.83 -4.92
CA PRO A 221 33.92 10.57 -5.73
C PRO A 221 33.75 9.34 -6.65
N PRO A 222 34.41 9.28 -7.82
CA PRO A 222 34.25 8.19 -8.81
C PRO A 222 34.42 6.77 -8.26
N GLN A 223 35.22 6.61 -7.22
CA GLN A 223 35.53 5.33 -6.59
C GLN A 223 34.40 4.83 -5.67
N VAL A 224 33.64 5.76 -5.06
CA VAL A 224 32.48 5.47 -4.20
C VAL A 224 31.22 5.28 -5.04
N ARG A 225 31.20 5.85 -6.27
CA ARG A 225 30.07 5.70 -7.20
C ARG A 225 29.79 4.25 -7.53
N PHE A 226 30.80 3.38 -7.66
CA PHE A 226 30.55 1.98 -8.01
C PHE A 226 29.77 1.24 -6.91
N ILE A 227 30.21 1.32 -5.65
CA ILE A 227 29.54 0.65 -4.51
C ILE A 227 28.19 1.33 -4.21
N SER A 228 28.12 2.66 -4.27
CA SER A 228 26.88 3.40 -4.08
C SER A 228 25.87 3.05 -5.17
N SER A 229 26.25 3.11 -6.46
CA SER A 229 25.39 2.76 -7.58
C SER A 229 24.93 1.30 -7.54
N MET A 230 25.77 0.36 -7.09
CA MET A 230 25.35 -1.04 -6.99
C MET A 230 24.39 -1.29 -5.81
N ILE A 231 24.50 -0.56 -4.70
CA ILE A 231 23.51 -0.58 -3.60
C ILE A 231 22.23 0.19 -3.98
N HIS A 232 22.35 1.24 -4.80
CA HIS A 232 21.21 2.02 -5.31
C HIS A 232 20.36 1.28 -6.34
N LEU A 233 20.99 0.38 -7.11
CA LEU A 233 20.34 -0.45 -8.13
C LEU A 233 19.81 -1.79 -7.58
N ALA A 234 20.14 -2.11 -6.32
CA ALA A 234 19.67 -3.30 -5.60
C ALA A 234 18.26 -3.06 -5.06
#